data_AF-A0A2P8EG03-F1
#
_entry.id   AF-A0A2P8EG03-F1
#
_cell.length_a   1.000
_cell.length_b   1.000
_cell.length_c   1.000
_cell.angle_alpha   90.00
_cell.angle_beta   90.00
_cell.angle_gamma   90.00
#
_symmetry.space_group_name_H-M   'P 1'
#
loop_
_entity.id
_entity.type
_entity.pdbx_description
1 polymer ?
#
loop_
_entity_poly.entity_id
_entity_poly.type
_entity_poly.pdbx_seq_one_letter_code
_entity_poly.pdbx_strand_id
1 'polypeptide(L)'
;MTAHVIWTEIKLLSREPLTMLVGLAFPTLLMVLLAGSFGNEPDPEMGGLRGTDFYVPVYASAAIAVMGFLGVPTHLAAYRERGVLRRFRAASVSAWTMVAAQVVMVAVLAAVGVGVMLTIGFTAFDLTAPSSAAGVAVGLVVGVLAFAGIGVFLGVVLPTARAAQGTGLLLFFGLFFVAGGGPPPYLLPDTVNTLADLTPMGSLVSAVSDPWHGDGWNVAALVAMGALAAVMGTLATRRLART
;
A
#
# COMPACT_ATOMS: atom_id res chain seq x y z
N MET A 1 -16.54 11.73 18.53
CA MET A 1 -15.55 12.66 17.92
C MET A 1 -14.71 11.96 16.85
N THR A 2 -14.07 10.84 17.15
CA THR A 2 -13.27 9.98 16.23
C THR A 2 -14.00 9.61 14.93
N ALA A 3 -15.22 9.09 15.02
CA ALA A 3 -16.00 8.68 13.84
C ALA A 3 -16.34 9.85 12.90
N HIS A 4 -16.54 11.05 13.46
CA HIS A 4 -16.82 12.25 12.67
C HIS A 4 -15.58 12.70 11.87
N VAL A 5 -14.40 12.65 12.49
CA VAL A 5 -13.12 12.95 11.81
C VAL A 5 -12.88 11.97 10.67
N ILE A 6 -13.06 10.66 10.91
CA ILE A 6 -12.92 9.61 9.89
C ILE A 6 -13.87 9.88 8.71
N TRP A 7 -15.13 10.24 8.99
CA TRP A 7 -16.10 10.53 7.94
C TRP A 7 -15.75 11.77 7.11
N THR A 8 -15.25 12.82 7.76
CA THR A 8 -14.81 14.03 7.07
C THR A 8 -13.59 13.76 6.16
N GLU A 9 -12.64 12.96 6.63
CA GLU A 9 -11.46 12.55 5.84
C GLU A 9 -11.85 11.77 4.58
N ILE A 10 -12.75 10.79 4.71
CA ILE A 10 -13.25 10.00 3.56
C ILE A 10 -13.90 10.91 2.52
N LYS A 11 -14.74 11.88 2.95
CA LYS A 11 -15.38 12.86 2.06
C LYS A 11 -14.41 13.84 1.40
N LEU A 12 -13.32 14.18 2.06
CA LEU A 12 -12.31 15.10 1.53
C LEU A 12 -11.46 14.41 0.47
N LEU A 13 -11.04 13.18 0.72
CA LEU A 13 -10.27 12.40 -0.24
C LEU A 13 -11.06 11.99 -1.47
N SER A 14 -12.36 11.72 -1.33
CA SER A 14 -13.21 11.50 -2.52
C SER A 14 -13.29 12.73 -3.43
N ARG A 15 -12.76 13.87 -3.00
CA ARG A 15 -12.65 15.13 -3.76
C ARG A 15 -11.22 15.46 -4.18
N GLU A 16 -10.26 14.57 -3.93
CA GLU A 16 -8.88 14.69 -4.43
C GLU A 16 -8.68 13.77 -5.65
N PRO A 17 -9.03 14.23 -6.86
CA PRO A 17 -9.03 13.39 -8.06
C PRO A 17 -7.64 12.82 -8.37
N LEU A 18 -6.57 13.54 -8.04
CA LEU A 18 -5.20 13.08 -8.29
C LEU A 18 -4.84 11.88 -7.41
N THR A 19 -5.20 11.90 -6.13
CA THR A 19 -4.92 10.81 -5.19
C THR A 19 -5.72 9.57 -5.57
N MET A 20 -6.97 9.73 -5.99
CA MET A 20 -7.77 8.61 -6.49
C MET A 20 -7.25 8.09 -7.84
N LEU A 21 -6.88 8.97 -8.76
CA LEU A 21 -6.38 8.58 -10.07
C LEU A 21 -5.04 7.85 -9.98
N VAL A 22 -4.08 8.36 -9.20
CA VAL A 22 -2.77 7.70 -9.05
C VAL A 22 -2.84 6.51 -8.10
N GLY A 23 -3.59 6.60 -7.01
CA GLY A 23 -3.72 5.52 -6.01
C GLY A 23 -4.51 4.31 -6.48
N LEU A 24 -5.48 4.52 -7.37
CA LEU A 24 -6.37 3.46 -7.84
C LEU A 24 -6.20 3.18 -9.34
N ALA A 25 -6.26 4.21 -10.19
CA ALA A 25 -6.28 4.00 -11.63
C ALA A 25 -4.92 3.48 -12.13
N PHE A 26 -3.79 4.03 -11.66
CA PHE A 26 -2.47 3.58 -12.13
C PHE A 26 -2.22 2.08 -11.83
N PRO A 27 -2.30 1.59 -10.57
CA PRO A 27 -2.11 0.18 -10.29
C PRO A 27 -3.12 -0.71 -11.03
N THR A 28 -4.39 -0.29 -11.15
CA THR A 28 -5.43 -1.08 -11.83
C THR A 28 -5.19 -1.16 -13.33
N LEU A 29 -4.83 -0.05 -13.99
CA LEU A 29 -4.55 -0.02 -15.42
C LEU A 29 -3.32 -0.86 -15.76
N LEU A 30 -2.27 -0.76 -14.95
CA LEU A 30 -1.06 -1.55 -15.14
C LEU A 30 -1.32 -3.03 -14.86
N MET A 31 -2.13 -3.36 -13.85
CA MET A 31 -2.60 -4.72 -13.62
C MET A 31 -3.31 -5.27 -14.86
N VAL A 32 -4.30 -4.56 -15.41
CA VAL A 32 -5.02 -4.98 -16.62
C VAL A 32 -4.06 -5.17 -17.80
N LEU A 33 -3.13 -4.24 -17.98
CA LEU A 33 -2.15 -4.30 -19.06
C LEU A 33 -1.24 -5.52 -18.94
N LEU A 34 -0.63 -5.75 -17.78
CA LEU A 34 0.34 -6.83 -17.59
C LEU A 34 -0.34 -8.20 -17.45
N ALA A 35 -1.44 -8.28 -16.70
CA ALA A 35 -2.24 -9.49 -16.60
C ALA A 35 -2.76 -9.92 -17.99
N GLY A 36 -3.14 -8.96 -18.84
CA GLY A 36 -3.51 -9.23 -20.23
C GLY A 36 -2.34 -9.55 -21.16
N SER A 37 -1.17 -8.97 -20.93
CA SER A 37 0.02 -9.23 -21.75
C SER A 37 0.66 -10.60 -21.48
N PHE A 38 0.69 -11.02 -20.22
CA PHE A 38 1.27 -12.30 -19.80
C PHE A 38 0.24 -13.43 -19.70
N GLY A 39 -1.05 -13.10 -19.85
CA GLY A 39 -2.10 -14.06 -20.12
C GLY A 39 -2.44 -15.02 -18.99
N ASN A 40 -3.20 -16.04 -19.39
CA ASN A 40 -3.85 -17.01 -18.51
C ASN A 40 -3.28 -18.43 -18.61
N GLU A 41 -2.17 -18.60 -19.31
CA GLU A 41 -1.52 -19.90 -19.42
C GLU A 41 -0.41 -20.01 -18.37
N PRO A 42 -0.24 -21.18 -17.73
CA PRO A 42 0.90 -21.42 -16.86
C PRO A 42 2.22 -21.22 -17.62
N ASP A 43 3.08 -20.34 -17.12
CA ASP A 43 4.38 -20.04 -17.72
C ASP A 43 5.52 -20.68 -16.90
N PRO A 44 6.32 -21.60 -17.47
CA PRO A 44 7.48 -22.18 -16.79
C PRO A 44 8.48 -21.12 -16.27
N GLU A 45 8.63 -19.98 -16.97
CA GLU A 45 9.54 -18.91 -16.55
C GLU A 45 9.02 -18.15 -15.31
N MET A 46 7.71 -18.23 -15.05
CA MET A 46 7.06 -17.71 -13.84
C MET A 46 6.87 -18.77 -12.75
N GLY A 47 7.64 -19.87 -12.79
CA GLY A 47 7.51 -20.96 -11.83
C GLY A 47 6.20 -21.74 -11.99
N GLY A 48 5.61 -21.72 -13.19
CA GLY A 48 4.32 -22.36 -13.48
C GLY A 48 3.10 -21.52 -13.09
N LEU A 49 3.29 -20.29 -12.63
CA LEU A 49 2.20 -19.36 -12.38
C LEU A 49 1.64 -18.79 -13.68
N ARG A 50 0.34 -18.46 -13.66
CA ARG A 50 -0.31 -17.66 -14.70
C ARG A 50 0.04 -16.20 -14.46
N GLY A 51 0.23 -15.41 -15.53
CA GLY A 51 0.52 -13.98 -15.39
C GLY A 51 -0.53 -13.24 -14.55
N THR A 52 -1.80 -13.61 -14.70
CA THR A 52 -2.91 -13.08 -13.91
C THR A 52 -2.79 -13.39 -12.41
N ASP A 53 -2.44 -14.63 -12.06
CA ASP A 53 -2.24 -15.08 -10.68
C ASP A 53 -1.01 -14.40 -10.03
N PHE A 54 0.00 -14.02 -10.82
CA PHE A 54 1.14 -13.24 -10.34
C PHE A 54 0.80 -11.76 -10.15
N TYR A 55 0.25 -11.10 -11.17
CA TYR A 55 0.12 -9.64 -11.16
C TYR A 55 -0.99 -9.14 -10.24
N VAL A 56 -2.12 -9.84 -10.11
CA VAL A 56 -3.22 -9.36 -9.26
C VAL A 56 -2.79 -9.13 -7.79
N PRO A 57 -2.16 -10.09 -7.08
CA PRO A 57 -1.72 -9.87 -5.69
C PRO A 57 -0.60 -8.81 -5.57
N VAL A 58 0.28 -8.71 -6.58
CA VAL A 58 1.31 -7.66 -6.65
C VAL A 58 0.68 -6.27 -6.76
N TYR A 59 -0.32 -6.09 -7.62
CA TYR A 59 -0.97 -4.78 -7.79
C TYR A 59 -1.93 -4.43 -6.65
N ALA A 60 -2.54 -5.43 -5.99
CA ALA A 60 -3.26 -5.25 -4.74
C ALA A 60 -2.35 -4.68 -3.64
N SER A 61 -1.13 -5.21 -3.55
CA SER A 61 -0.06 -4.71 -2.67
C SER A 61 0.39 -3.30 -3.08
N ALA A 62 0.55 -3.05 -4.37
CA ALA A 62 0.93 -1.74 -4.90
C ALA A 62 -0.09 -0.64 -4.54
N ALA A 63 -1.40 -0.94 -4.56
CA ALA A 63 -2.44 0.01 -4.16
C ALA A 63 -2.26 0.48 -2.70
N ILE A 64 -1.94 -0.44 -1.79
CA ILE A 64 -1.59 -0.10 -0.40
C ILE A 64 -0.32 0.76 -0.35
N ALA A 65 0.71 0.37 -1.12
CA ALA A 65 1.98 1.06 -1.15
C ALA A 65 1.88 2.51 -1.64
N VAL A 66 1.09 2.79 -2.69
CA VAL A 66 0.84 4.16 -3.16
C VAL A 66 0.25 5.02 -2.05
N MET A 67 -0.72 4.48 -1.30
CA MET A 67 -1.36 5.24 -0.22
C MET A 67 -0.39 5.56 0.91
N GLY A 68 0.48 4.61 1.27
CA GLY A 68 1.52 4.80 2.29
C GLY A 68 2.64 5.74 1.87
N PHE A 69 3.08 5.71 0.61
CA PHE A 69 4.19 6.53 0.14
C PHE A 69 3.77 7.90 -0.39
N LEU A 70 2.61 8.03 -1.03
CA LEU A 70 2.16 9.28 -1.65
C LEU A 70 0.97 9.89 -0.93
N GLY A 71 -0.11 9.13 -0.75
CA GLY A 71 -1.39 9.66 -0.28
C GLY A 71 -1.33 10.28 1.12
N VAL A 72 -1.13 9.42 2.13
CA VAL A 72 -1.05 9.83 3.54
C VAL A 72 0.01 10.93 3.80
N PRO A 73 1.28 10.80 3.35
CA PRO A 73 2.28 11.79 3.70
C PRO A 73 2.03 13.15 3.06
N THR A 74 1.57 13.19 1.80
CA THR A 74 1.26 14.45 1.11
C THR A 74 0.09 15.17 1.78
N HIS A 75 -0.97 14.42 2.08
CA HIS A 75 -2.15 14.93 2.76
C HIS A 75 -1.81 15.48 4.15
N LEU A 76 -1.05 14.72 4.94
CA LEU A 76 -0.68 15.12 6.31
C LEU A 76 0.29 16.32 6.32
N ALA A 77 1.23 16.39 5.38
CA ALA A 77 2.12 17.54 5.22
C ALA A 77 1.33 18.81 4.83
N ALA A 78 0.34 18.69 3.94
CA ALA A 78 -0.54 19.81 3.59
C ALA A 78 -1.38 20.30 4.79
N TYR A 79 -1.85 19.37 5.64
CA TYR A 79 -2.56 19.72 6.88
C TYR A 79 -1.66 20.50 7.85
N ARG A 80 -0.38 20.15 7.91
CA ARG A 80 0.60 20.85 8.74
C ARG A 80 0.85 22.28 8.22
N GLU A 81 1.05 22.44 6.91
CA GLU A 81 1.24 23.75 6.28
C GLU A 81 0.05 24.68 6.51
N ARG A 82 -1.18 24.15 6.43
CA ARG A 82 -2.43 24.90 6.65
C ARG A 82 -2.75 25.15 8.13
N GLY A 83 -1.90 24.67 9.05
CA GLY A 83 -2.11 24.77 10.49
C GLY A 83 -3.31 23.96 11.01
N VAL A 84 -3.84 23.02 10.23
CA VAL A 84 -4.98 22.17 10.60
C VAL A 84 -4.60 21.28 11.78
N LEU A 85 -3.39 20.72 11.79
CA LEU A 85 -2.89 19.91 12.91
C LEU A 85 -2.84 20.70 14.23
N ARG A 86 -2.50 22.00 14.18
CA ARG A 86 -2.49 22.88 15.35
C ARG A 86 -3.90 23.12 15.89
N ARG A 87 -4.89 23.27 15.00
CA ARG A 87 -6.31 23.41 15.38
C ARG A 87 -6.86 22.13 16.00
N PHE A 88 -6.52 20.97 15.45
CA PHE A 88 -6.93 19.69 16.04
C PHE A 88 -6.40 19.50 17.46
N ARG A 89 -5.15 19.92 17.74
CA ARG A 89 -4.64 19.89 19.10
C ARG A 89 -5.30 20.88 20.05
N ALA A 90 -5.58 22.10 19.59
CA ALA A 90 -6.34 23.07 20.37
C ALA A 90 -7.75 22.54 20.72
N ALA A 91 -8.31 21.69 19.85
CA ALA A 91 -9.57 20.97 20.05
C ALA A 91 -9.39 19.61 20.75
N SER A 92 -8.29 19.41 21.50
CA SER A 92 -7.99 18.20 22.29
C SER A 92 -8.03 16.86 21.54
N VAL A 93 -7.81 16.87 20.22
CA VAL A 93 -7.65 15.64 19.43
C VAL A 93 -6.30 15.00 19.74
N SER A 94 -6.32 13.75 20.20
CA SER A 94 -5.09 13.00 20.51
C SER A 94 -4.28 12.65 19.26
N ALA A 95 -2.95 12.54 19.39
CA ALA A 95 -2.09 12.07 18.30
C ALA A 95 -2.50 10.68 17.80
N TRP A 96 -2.94 9.80 18.71
CA TRP A 96 -3.42 8.46 18.38
C TRP A 96 -4.68 8.50 17.51
N THR A 97 -5.61 9.41 17.78
CA THR A 97 -6.80 9.62 16.96
C THR A 97 -6.43 9.98 15.52
N MET A 98 -5.41 10.81 15.31
CA MET A 98 -4.93 11.15 13.98
C MET A 98 -4.35 9.93 13.26
N VAL A 99 -3.48 9.15 13.93
CA VAL A 99 -2.92 7.93 13.35
C VAL A 99 -4.01 6.92 13.00
N ALA A 100 -4.96 6.69 13.91
CA ALA A 100 -6.08 5.79 13.68
C ALA A 100 -6.95 6.24 12.50
N ALA A 101 -7.20 7.55 12.35
CA ALA A 101 -7.94 8.08 11.21
C ALA A 101 -7.22 7.78 9.88
N GLN A 102 -5.90 7.99 9.83
CA GLN A 102 -5.09 7.68 8.63
C GLN A 102 -5.03 6.18 8.33
N VAL A 103 -4.95 5.31 9.36
CA VAL A 103 -5.04 3.85 9.18
C VAL A 103 -6.38 3.45 8.58
N VAL A 104 -7.50 3.93 9.12
CA VAL A 104 -8.84 3.62 8.61
C VAL A 104 -9.00 4.11 7.17
N MET A 105 -8.46 5.29 6.87
CA MET A 105 -8.49 5.88 5.54
C MET A 105 -7.72 5.03 4.51
N VAL A 106 -6.50 4.58 4.85
CA VAL A 106 -5.74 3.64 4.01
C VAL A 106 -6.48 2.32 3.88
N ALA A 107 -7.04 1.78 4.96
CA ALA A 107 -7.80 0.54 4.94
C ALA A 107 -9.00 0.61 3.98
N VAL A 108 -9.78 1.68 4.03
CA VAL A 108 -10.95 1.89 3.16
C VAL A 108 -10.51 1.98 1.70
N LEU A 109 -9.49 2.79 1.39
CA LEU A 109 -9.04 2.96 0.02
C LEU A 109 -8.37 1.72 -0.54
N ALA A 110 -7.60 0.99 0.28
CA ALA A 110 -7.05 -0.30 -0.07
C ALA A 110 -8.17 -1.32 -0.33
N ALA A 111 -9.19 -1.39 0.53
CA ALA A 111 -10.32 -2.30 0.34
C ALA A 111 -11.08 -2.00 -0.96
N VAL A 112 -11.31 -0.73 -1.28
CA VAL A 112 -11.91 -0.33 -2.56
C VAL A 112 -11.01 -0.73 -3.73
N GLY A 113 -9.71 -0.44 -3.65
CA GLY A 113 -8.80 -0.70 -4.76
C GLY A 113 -8.55 -2.17 -5.03
N VAL A 114 -8.27 -2.93 -3.98
CA VAL A 114 -8.19 -4.39 -4.04
C VAL A 114 -9.52 -4.96 -4.52
N GLY A 115 -10.66 -4.49 -4.02
CA GLY A 115 -11.98 -4.94 -4.46
C GLY A 115 -12.22 -4.74 -5.97
N VAL A 116 -11.82 -3.60 -6.52
CA VAL A 116 -11.90 -3.33 -7.97
C VAL A 116 -10.99 -4.29 -8.74
N MET A 117 -9.74 -4.44 -8.32
CA MET A 117 -8.78 -5.34 -8.98
C MET A 117 -9.22 -6.80 -8.95
N LEU A 118 -9.71 -7.28 -7.80
CA LEU A 118 -10.24 -8.64 -7.68
C LEU A 118 -11.47 -8.85 -8.55
N THR A 119 -12.37 -7.86 -8.60
CA THR A 119 -13.55 -7.92 -9.47
C THR A 119 -13.14 -8.05 -10.93
N ILE A 120 -12.17 -7.25 -11.39
CA ILE A 120 -11.65 -7.33 -12.75
C ILE A 120 -10.92 -8.67 -12.97
N GLY A 121 -10.08 -9.09 -12.04
CA GLY A 121 -9.33 -10.35 -12.10
C GLY A 121 -10.24 -11.56 -12.26
N PHE A 122 -11.28 -11.66 -11.43
CA PHE A 122 -12.24 -12.77 -11.49
C PHE A 122 -13.19 -12.72 -12.68
N THR A 123 -13.58 -11.53 -13.17
CA THR A 123 -14.58 -11.43 -14.26
C THR A 123 -13.99 -11.34 -15.66
N ALA A 124 -12.77 -10.81 -15.82
CA ALA A 124 -12.16 -10.57 -17.13
C ALA A 124 -10.87 -11.40 -17.37
N PHE A 125 -10.29 -11.98 -16.33
CA PHE A 125 -8.95 -12.59 -16.38
C PHE A 125 -8.88 -13.99 -15.78
N ASP A 126 -10.00 -14.67 -15.50
CA ASP A 126 -10.04 -16.04 -14.98
C ASP A 126 -9.08 -16.28 -13.79
N LEU A 127 -8.96 -15.28 -12.90
CA LEU A 127 -8.08 -15.30 -11.74
C LEU A 127 -8.37 -16.52 -10.85
N THR A 128 -7.32 -17.23 -10.45
CA THR A 128 -7.43 -18.36 -9.52
C THR A 128 -7.72 -17.84 -8.12
N ALA A 129 -8.69 -18.46 -7.44
CA ALA A 129 -9.00 -18.12 -6.05
C ALA A 129 -7.79 -18.40 -5.14
N PRO A 130 -7.54 -17.57 -4.12
CA PRO A 130 -6.38 -17.74 -3.25
C PRO A 130 -6.45 -19.05 -2.47
N SER A 131 -5.31 -19.75 -2.37
CA SER A 131 -5.18 -20.98 -1.59
C SER A 131 -5.53 -20.78 -0.11
N SER A 132 -5.21 -19.62 0.46
CA SER A 132 -5.60 -19.21 1.80
C SER A 132 -6.14 -17.78 1.80
N ALA A 133 -7.45 -17.62 1.65
CA ALA A 133 -8.10 -16.31 1.76
C ALA A 133 -7.82 -15.61 3.11
N ALA A 134 -7.69 -16.39 4.18
CA ALA A 134 -7.30 -15.87 5.50
C ALA A 134 -5.86 -15.33 5.50
N GLY A 135 -4.91 -16.02 4.86
CA GLY A 135 -3.52 -15.57 4.75
C GLY A 135 -3.42 -14.27 3.95
N VAL A 136 -4.10 -14.20 2.82
CA VAL A 136 -4.21 -12.97 2.00
C VAL A 136 -4.80 -11.82 2.81
N ALA A 137 -5.91 -12.05 3.53
CA ALA A 137 -6.54 -11.02 4.35
C ALA A 137 -5.61 -10.51 5.46
N VAL A 138 -4.86 -11.41 6.12
CA VAL A 138 -3.87 -11.03 7.14
C VAL A 138 -2.73 -10.22 6.52
N GLY A 139 -2.20 -10.65 5.37
CA GLY A 139 -1.18 -9.91 4.62
C GLY A 139 -1.61 -8.49 4.27
N LEU A 140 -2.83 -8.33 3.75
CA LEU A 140 -3.41 -7.02 3.44
C LEU A 140 -3.58 -6.14 4.69
N VAL A 141 -4.09 -6.69 5.79
CA VAL A 141 -4.29 -5.94 7.04
C VAL A 141 -2.95 -5.47 7.61
N VAL A 142 -1.96 -6.34 7.72
CA VAL A 142 -0.64 -5.99 8.26
C VAL A 142 0.06 -4.99 7.33
N GLY A 143 -0.09 -5.17 6.01
CA GLY A 143 0.36 -4.21 5.00
C GLY A 143 -0.23 -2.82 5.17
N VAL A 144 -1.54 -2.71 5.34
CA VAL A 144 -2.23 -1.43 5.59
C VAL A 144 -1.68 -0.77 6.85
N LEU A 145 -1.49 -1.51 7.95
CA LEU A 145 -0.94 -0.97 9.19
C LEU A 145 0.49 -0.45 9.00
N ALA A 146 1.33 -1.22 8.30
CA ALA A 146 2.73 -0.88 8.03
C ALA A 146 2.84 0.39 7.18
N PHE A 147 2.13 0.44 6.05
CA PHE A 147 2.19 1.53 5.09
C PHE A 147 1.45 2.79 5.56
N ALA A 148 0.36 2.66 6.33
CA ALA A 148 -0.21 3.81 7.03
C ALA A 148 0.79 4.40 8.03
N GLY A 149 1.51 3.56 8.78
CA GLY A 149 2.59 3.99 9.67
C GLY A 149 3.70 4.75 8.94
N ILE A 150 4.18 4.20 7.82
CA ILE A 150 5.15 4.88 6.93
C ILE A 150 4.64 6.25 6.52
N GLY A 151 3.42 6.29 5.99
CA GLY A 151 2.85 7.52 5.44
C GLY A 151 2.68 8.61 6.49
N VAL A 152 2.21 8.25 7.69
CA VAL A 152 2.10 9.23 8.78
C VAL A 152 3.48 9.72 9.18
N PHE A 153 4.45 8.83 9.35
CA PHE A 153 5.81 9.23 9.72
C PHE A 153 6.42 10.19 8.68
N LEU A 154 6.35 9.83 7.40
CA LEU A 154 6.83 10.68 6.30
C LEU A 154 6.11 12.04 6.29
N GLY A 155 4.79 12.06 6.46
CA GLY A 155 4.01 13.31 6.48
C GLY A 155 4.34 14.25 7.64
N VAL A 156 4.83 13.70 8.77
CA VAL A 156 5.23 14.50 9.93
C VAL A 156 6.69 14.98 9.81
N VAL A 157 7.56 14.19 9.19
CA VAL A 157 8.99 14.50 9.06
C VAL A 157 9.27 15.42 7.86
N LEU A 158 8.55 15.24 6.76
CA LEU A 158 8.82 15.99 5.53
C LEU A 158 8.34 17.45 5.65
N PRO A 159 9.14 18.40 5.16
CA PRO A 159 8.95 19.82 5.46
C PRO A 159 7.77 20.45 4.73
N THR A 160 7.37 19.91 3.58
CA THR A 160 6.28 20.45 2.75
C THR A 160 5.47 19.34 2.07
N ALA A 161 4.25 19.63 1.65
CA ALA A 161 3.44 18.73 0.82
C ALA A 161 4.16 18.38 -0.48
N ARG A 162 4.88 19.34 -1.07
CA ARG A 162 5.69 19.12 -2.28
C ARG A 162 6.87 18.17 -2.03
N ALA A 163 7.56 18.31 -0.90
CA ALA A 163 8.64 17.39 -0.53
C ALA A 163 8.10 15.98 -0.24
N ALA A 164 6.93 15.88 0.41
CA ALA A 164 6.22 14.63 0.62
C ALA A 164 5.86 13.93 -0.69
N GLN A 165 5.29 14.67 -1.64
CA GLN A 165 4.94 14.14 -2.95
C GLN A 165 6.17 13.67 -3.73
N GLY A 166 7.23 14.48 -3.81
CA GLY A 166 8.46 14.11 -4.53
C GLY A 166 9.16 12.90 -3.93
N THR A 167 9.28 12.85 -2.60
CA THR A 167 9.87 11.70 -1.89
C THR A 167 9.00 10.46 -2.06
N GLY A 168 7.69 10.62 -1.97
CA GLY A 168 6.72 9.54 -2.16
C GLY A 168 6.82 8.91 -3.54
N LEU A 169 6.90 9.72 -4.60
CA LEU A 169 7.08 9.26 -5.97
C LEU A 169 8.36 8.44 -6.14
N LEU A 170 9.48 8.93 -5.61
CA LEU A 170 10.76 8.22 -5.67
C LEU A 170 10.71 6.88 -4.94
N LEU A 171 10.13 6.86 -3.73
CA LEU A 171 9.99 5.64 -2.94
C LEU A 171 9.04 4.65 -3.62
N PHE A 172 7.86 5.12 -4.05
CA PHE A 172 6.88 4.25 -4.69
C PHE A 172 7.43 3.67 -5.98
N PHE A 173 7.83 4.49 -6.97
CA PHE A 173 8.28 3.94 -8.24
C PHE A 173 9.58 3.16 -8.12
N GLY A 174 10.52 3.61 -7.28
CA GLY A 174 11.77 2.90 -7.04
C GLY A 174 11.53 1.50 -6.49
N LEU A 175 10.66 1.36 -5.49
CA LEU A 175 10.35 0.07 -4.88
C LEU A 175 9.34 -0.75 -5.69
N PHE A 176 8.43 -0.11 -6.42
CA PHE A 176 7.42 -0.75 -7.25
C PHE A 176 8.04 -1.58 -8.37
N PHE A 177 9.01 -1.04 -9.09
CA PHE A 177 9.68 -1.79 -10.16
C PHE A 177 10.58 -2.89 -9.63
N VAL A 178 11.16 -2.71 -8.44
CA VAL A 178 11.99 -3.74 -7.79
C VAL A 178 11.12 -4.87 -7.25
N ALA A 179 9.94 -4.58 -6.70
CA ALA A 179 9.02 -5.55 -6.08
C ALA A 179 8.04 -6.20 -7.07
N GLY A 180 8.39 -6.31 -8.35
CA GLY A 180 7.59 -7.03 -9.36
C GLY A 180 6.43 -6.26 -9.99
N GLY A 181 6.33 -4.94 -9.76
CA GLY A 181 5.29 -4.11 -10.37
C GLY A 181 5.48 -3.82 -11.87
N GLY A 182 6.62 -4.18 -12.45
CA GLY A 182 6.94 -4.00 -13.87
C GLY A 182 7.25 -5.32 -14.56
N PRO A 183 8.50 -5.55 -15.02
CA PRO A 183 8.88 -6.82 -15.61
C PRO A 183 8.68 -7.98 -14.63
N PRO A 184 8.32 -9.17 -15.13
CA PRO A 184 8.40 -10.41 -14.38
C PRO A 184 9.78 -10.61 -13.73
N PRO A 185 9.86 -11.30 -12.58
CA PRO A 185 11.12 -11.51 -11.85
C PRO A 185 12.21 -12.19 -12.68
N TYR A 186 11.86 -13.07 -13.63
CA TYR A 186 12.82 -13.77 -14.48
C TYR A 186 13.53 -12.85 -15.49
N LEU A 187 12.97 -11.66 -15.77
CA LEU A 187 13.59 -10.64 -16.62
C LEU A 187 14.51 -9.69 -15.84
N LEU A 188 14.52 -9.79 -14.51
CA LEU A 188 15.33 -8.95 -13.63
C LEU A 188 16.63 -9.68 -13.23
N PRO A 189 17.74 -8.96 -13.03
CA PRO A 189 18.95 -9.55 -12.46
C PRO A 189 18.69 -10.09 -11.05
N ASP A 190 19.33 -11.21 -10.67
CA ASP A 190 19.19 -11.84 -9.35
C ASP A 190 19.41 -10.88 -8.18
N THR A 191 20.31 -9.91 -8.35
CA THR A 191 20.57 -8.86 -7.35
C THR A 191 19.33 -7.99 -7.10
N VAL A 192 18.54 -7.68 -8.13
CA VAL A 192 17.32 -6.89 -8.00
C VAL A 192 16.24 -7.71 -7.28
N ASN A 193 16.08 -8.98 -7.65
CA ASN A 193 15.15 -9.88 -6.97
C ASN A 193 15.49 -10.03 -5.48
N THR A 194 16.77 -10.24 -5.15
CA THR A 194 17.23 -10.32 -3.75
C THR A 194 17.00 -9.02 -2.99
N LEU A 195 17.21 -7.87 -3.63
CA LEU A 195 16.95 -6.57 -3.01
C LEU A 195 15.47 -6.37 -2.75
N ALA A 196 14.59 -6.85 -3.63
CA ALA A 196 13.14 -6.73 -3.48
C ALA A 196 12.67 -7.28 -2.14
N ASP A 197 13.14 -8.46 -1.75
CA ASP A 197 12.78 -9.14 -0.50
C ASP A 197 13.13 -8.34 0.76
N LEU A 198 14.15 -7.48 0.67
CA LEU A 198 14.60 -6.62 1.77
C LEU A 198 13.77 -5.33 1.90
N THR A 199 12.94 -5.02 0.90
CA THR A 199 12.15 -3.78 0.89
C THR A 199 10.82 -3.95 1.62
N PRO A 200 10.25 -2.87 2.18
CA PRO A 200 8.90 -2.91 2.74
C PRO A 200 7.85 -3.35 1.72
N MET A 201 8.06 -3.02 0.44
CA MET A 201 7.14 -3.39 -0.63
C MET A 201 7.25 -4.87 -1.01
N GLY A 202 8.46 -5.42 -1.11
CA GLY A 202 8.65 -6.85 -1.36
C GLY A 202 8.06 -7.70 -0.24
N SER A 203 8.31 -7.35 1.02
CA SER A 203 7.66 -8.01 2.16
C SER A 203 6.13 -7.92 2.11
N LEU A 204 5.56 -6.79 1.67
CA LEU A 204 4.11 -6.70 1.47
C LEU A 204 3.63 -7.64 0.37
N VAL A 205 4.33 -7.68 -0.77
CA VAL A 205 4.02 -8.57 -1.88
C VAL A 205 4.06 -10.03 -1.43
N SER A 206 5.14 -10.49 -0.77
CA SER A 206 5.24 -11.87 -0.29
C SER A 206 4.18 -12.21 0.77
N ALA A 207 3.82 -11.26 1.64
CA ALA A 207 2.75 -11.49 2.62
C ALA A 207 1.36 -11.72 1.98
N VAL A 208 1.15 -11.24 0.75
CA VAL A 208 -0.11 -11.35 0.02
C VAL A 208 -0.07 -12.46 -1.04
N SER A 209 1.03 -12.59 -1.76
CA SER A 209 1.20 -13.53 -2.89
C SER A 209 1.39 -14.98 -2.44
N ASP A 210 2.26 -15.26 -1.46
CA ASP A 210 2.53 -16.63 -1.00
C ASP A 210 1.26 -17.39 -0.54
N PRO A 211 0.36 -16.81 0.29
CA PRO A 211 -0.90 -17.48 0.63
C PRO A 211 -1.89 -17.54 -0.54
N TRP A 212 -1.69 -16.74 -1.59
CA TRP A 212 -2.47 -16.82 -2.82
C TRP A 212 -2.06 -18.06 -3.63
N HIS A 213 -0.76 -18.20 -3.89
CA HIS A 213 -0.16 -19.23 -4.76
C HIS A 213 -0.09 -20.61 -4.11
N GLY A 214 -0.25 -20.70 -2.79
CA GLY A 214 -0.23 -21.97 -2.06
C GLY A 214 1.11 -22.27 -1.39
N ASP A 215 2.05 -21.32 -1.40
CA ASP A 215 3.35 -21.40 -0.72
C ASP A 215 3.24 -21.25 0.81
N GLY A 216 2.03 -20.96 1.29
CA GLY A 216 1.71 -20.85 2.71
C GLY A 216 1.78 -19.42 3.21
N TRP A 217 1.79 -19.25 4.53
CA TRP A 217 1.82 -17.93 5.15
C TRP A 217 3.28 -17.51 5.31
N ASN A 218 3.69 -16.44 4.64
CA ASN A 218 5.04 -15.92 4.76
C ASN A 218 5.25 -15.25 6.14
N VAL A 219 5.66 -16.04 7.13
CA VAL A 219 5.85 -15.58 8.52
C VAL A 219 6.91 -14.48 8.59
N ALA A 220 7.99 -14.59 7.81
CA ALA A 220 9.05 -13.59 7.80
C ALA A 220 8.53 -12.22 7.33
N ALA A 221 7.79 -12.19 6.22
CA ALA A 221 7.15 -11.00 5.68
C ALA A 221 6.11 -10.40 6.64
N LEU A 222 5.27 -11.24 7.25
CA LEU A 222 4.28 -10.81 8.24
C LEU A 222 4.95 -10.20 9.48
N VAL A 223 6.02 -10.81 9.98
CA VAL A 223 6.80 -10.28 11.12
C VAL A 223 7.50 -8.98 10.74
N ALA A 224 8.11 -8.90 9.56
CA ALA A 224 8.77 -7.70 9.07
C ALA A 224 7.77 -6.53 8.95
N MET A 225 6.59 -6.78 8.37
CA MET A 225 5.53 -5.77 8.26
C MET A 225 4.91 -5.40 9.61
N GLY A 226 4.70 -6.36 10.50
CA GLY A 226 4.24 -6.11 11.86
C GLY A 226 5.24 -5.26 12.66
N ALA A 227 6.53 -5.57 12.58
CA ALA A 227 7.60 -4.79 13.19
C ALA A 227 7.65 -3.38 12.59
N LEU A 228 7.53 -3.25 11.28
CA LEU A 228 7.54 -1.96 10.60
C LEU A 228 6.32 -1.10 10.99
N ALA A 229 5.13 -1.69 11.07
CA ALA A 229 3.94 -1.02 11.59
C ALA A 229 4.13 -0.51 13.02
N ALA A 230 4.69 -1.35 13.91
CA ALA A 230 4.94 -0.98 15.30
C ALA A 230 5.97 0.15 15.42
N VAL A 231 7.09 0.05 14.71
CA VAL A 231 8.17 1.06 14.72
C VAL A 231 7.67 2.38 14.15
N MET A 232 7.09 2.37 12.95
CA MET A 232 6.66 3.59 12.27
C MET A 232 5.48 4.24 12.98
N GLY A 233 4.51 3.45 13.48
CA GLY A 233 3.42 3.96 14.31
C GLY A 233 3.90 4.61 15.61
N THR A 234 4.87 4.00 16.28
CA THR A 234 5.48 4.57 17.50
C THR A 234 6.26 5.85 17.21
N LEU A 235 7.04 5.89 16.13
CA LEU A 235 7.78 7.08 15.73
C LEU A 235 6.84 8.22 15.31
N ALA A 236 5.80 7.90 14.54
CA ALA A 236 4.77 8.84 14.11
C ALA A 236 4.03 9.46 15.29
N THR A 237 3.53 8.64 16.23
CA THR A 237 2.81 9.13 17.43
C THR A 237 3.71 10.01 18.30
N ARG A 238 4.96 9.60 18.55
CA ARG A 238 5.92 10.40 19.34
C ARG A 238 6.25 11.73 18.68
N ARG A 239 6.39 11.77 17.35
CA ARG A 239 6.63 13.02 16.61
C ARG A 239 5.39 13.92 16.59
N LEU A 240 4.20 13.35 16.37
CA LEU A 240 2.92 14.07 16.41
C LEU A 240 2.57 14.63 17.78
N ALA A 241 3.10 14.07 18.87
CA ALA A 241 2.94 14.64 20.20
C ALA A 241 3.87 15.85 20.46
N ARG A 242 4.96 15.99 19.68
CA ARG A 242 6.01 17.00 19.86
C ARG A 242 5.90 18.21 18.93
N THR A 243 5.26 18.08 17.76
CA THR A 243 5.07 19.16 16.75
C THR A 243 4.18 20.31 17.23
#